data_AF-A0A7Y3CGH1-F1
#
_entry.id   AF-A0A7Y3CGH1-F1
#
_cell.length_a   1.000
_cell.length_b   1.000
_cell.length_c   1.000
_cell.angle_alpha   90.00
_cell.angle_beta   90.00
_cell.angle_gamma   90.00
#
_symmetry.space_group_name_H-M   'P 1'
#
loop_
_entity.id
_entity.type
_entity.pdbx_description
1 polymer ?
#
loop_
_entity_poly.entity_id
_entity_poly.type
_entity_poly.pdbx_seq_one_letter_code
_entity_poly.pdbx_strand_id
1 'polypeptide(L)'
;MKIFHVTFIIIISAIIISGCSSYGNLVVKSKNESEGTIEKLIKNSDDYDIHHFGYGTKFVSGIIFNPKNDNKDLLLGDMWMKINEPTAISDIVNRMKGSDFRGFNPTLYKIVGPDGVFYGYLFTGWSHVVFKKINDDTMSVYGLKDPPEYLDSKGVLMKSSKL
;
A
#
# COMPACT_ATOMS: atom_id res chain seq x y z
N MET A 1 -47.36 -23.79 3.84
CA MET A 1 -46.54 -23.32 2.69
C MET A 1 -46.04 -21.88 2.81
N LYS A 2 -46.82 -20.93 3.37
CA LYS A 2 -46.42 -19.51 3.50
C LYS A 2 -45.25 -19.24 4.47
N ILE A 3 -45.14 -19.98 5.57
CA ILE A 3 -44.06 -19.80 6.57
C ILE A 3 -42.68 -20.14 5.98
N PHE A 4 -42.59 -21.19 5.16
CA PHE A 4 -41.33 -21.63 4.55
C PHE A 4 -40.76 -20.59 3.56
N HIS A 5 -41.63 -19.84 2.88
CA HIS A 5 -41.21 -18.77 1.96
C HIS A 5 -40.67 -17.54 2.70
N VAL A 6 -41.25 -17.20 3.85
CA VAL A 6 -40.79 -16.05 4.66
C VAL A 6 -39.43 -16.34 5.27
N THR A 7 -39.20 -17.55 5.78
CA THR A 7 -37.89 -17.95 6.32
C THR A 7 -36.80 -17.98 5.25
N PHE A 8 -37.13 -18.45 4.04
CA PHE A 8 -36.18 -18.47 2.91
C PHE A 8 -35.78 -17.06 2.44
N ILE A 9 -36.73 -16.12 2.41
CA ILE A 9 -36.44 -14.71 2.08
C ILE A 9 -35.54 -14.07 3.13
N ILE A 10 -35.76 -14.34 4.42
CA ILE A 10 -34.92 -13.80 5.51
C ILE A 10 -33.47 -14.32 5.41
N ILE A 11 -33.29 -15.61 5.12
CA ILE A 11 -31.96 -16.21 4.94
C ILE A 11 -31.25 -15.62 3.73
N ILE A 12 -31.95 -15.44 2.60
CA ILE A 12 -31.37 -14.81 1.40
C ILE A 12 -30.99 -13.35 1.68
N SER A 13 -31.83 -12.58 2.37
CA SER A 13 -31.51 -11.21 2.73
C SER A 13 -30.30 -11.11 3.66
N ALA A 14 -30.10 -12.06 4.59
CA ALA A 14 -28.93 -12.09 5.45
C ALA A 14 -27.61 -12.34 4.68
N ILE A 15 -27.67 -13.11 3.57
CA ILE A 15 -26.51 -13.40 2.71
C ILE A 15 -26.14 -12.19 1.83
N ILE A 16 -27.10 -11.33 1.48
CA ILE A 16 -26.86 -10.16 0.60
C ILE A 16 -26.20 -9.00 1.36
N ILE A 17 -26.36 -8.91 2.68
CA ILE A 17 -25.83 -7.81 3.50
C ILE A 17 -24.33 -7.98 3.81
N SER A 18 -23.73 -9.16 3.61
CA SER A 18 -22.29 -9.36 3.77
C SER A 18 -21.44 -8.77 2.63
N GLY A 19 -22.08 -8.16 1.62
CA GLY A 19 -21.42 -7.46 0.51
C GLY A 19 -20.92 -6.04 0.83
N CYS A 20 -20.78 -5.65 2.11
CA CYS A 20 -20.13 -4.38 2.47
C CYS A 20 -18.67 -4.39 1.97
N SER A 21 -18.29 -3.33 1.26
CA SER A 21 -17.03 -3.20 0.52
C SER A 21 -15.79 -3.71 1.28
N SER A 22 -15.17 -4.78 0.77
CA SER A 22 -14.00 -5.45 1.37
C SER A 22 -12.67 -4.74 1.02
N TYR A 23 -12.64 -3.40 1.11
CA TYR A 23 -11.48 -2.59 0.73
C TYR A 23 -10.81 -1.95 1.95
N GLY A 24 -9.48 -1.99 1.97
CA GLY A 24 -8.68 -1.31 2.98
C GLY A 24 -8.51 0.19 2.68
N ASN A 25 -7.89 0.90 3.61
CA ASN A 25 -7.66 2.34 3.53
C ASN A 25 -6.26 2.72 4.04
N LEU A 26 -5.83 3.94 3.70
CA LEU A 26 -4.62 4.56 4.22
C LEU A 26 -4.97 5.52 5.34
N VAL A 27 -4.29 5.38 6.48
CA VAL A 27 -4.42 6.31 7.62
C VAL A 27 -3.12 7.10 7.76
N VAL A 28 -3.24 8.42 7.63
CA VAL A 28 -2.13 9.37 7.72
C VAL A 28 -1.75 9.57 9.19
N LYS A 29 -0.45 9.56 9.50
CA LYS A 29 0.07 10.09 10.77
C LYS A 29 0.44 11.56 10.61
N SER A 30 0.46 12.34 11.69
CA SER A 30 0.98 13.72 11.62
C SER A 30 2.39 13.73 11.03
N LYS A 31 2.81 14.83 10.39
CA LYS A 31 4.10 14.87 9.66
C LYS A 31 5.29 14.51 10.55
N ASN A 32 5.36 15.07 11.75
CA ASN A 32 6.44 14.79 12.70
C ASN A 32 6.43 13.33 13.17
N GLU A 33 5.24 12.76 13.41
CA GLU A 33 5.10 11.34 13.75
C GLU A 33 5.48 10.43 12.58
N SER A 34 5.18 10.84 11.36
CA SER A 34 5.53 10.12 10.13
C SER A 34 7.04 10.04 9.94
N GLU A 35 7.75 11.16 10.10
CA GLU A 35 9.21 11.22 10.00
C GLU A 35 9.91 10.37 11.09
N GLY A 36 9.50 10.52 12.35
CA GLY A 36 10.04 9.68 13.42
C GLY A 36 9.68 8.19 13.29
N THR A 37 8.56 7.87 12.62
CA THR A 37 8.18 6.47 12.35
C THR A 37 8.99 5.87 11.21
N ILE A 38 9.21 6.59 10.10
CA ILE A 38 9.98 6.04 8.96
C ILE A 38 11.42 5.71 9.36
N GLU A 39 12.06 6.55 10.19
CA GLU A 39 13.40 6.28 10.72
C GLU A 39 13.44 5.02 11.59
N LYS A 40 12.39 4.79 12.40
CA LYS A 40 12.24 3.57 13.20
C LYS A 40 12.04 2.34 12.32
N LEU A 41 11.28 2.46 11.23
CA LEU A 41 11.08 1.36 10.27
C LEU A 41 12.40 0.98 9.57
N ILE A 42 13.20 1.96 9.17
CA ILE A 42 14.53 1.73 8.58
C ILE A 42 15.46 1.07 9.60
N LYS A 43 15.50 1.58 10.83
CA LYS A 43 16.35 1.03 11.90
C LYS A 43 16.01 -0.42 12.25
N ASN A 44 14.74 -0.77 12.20
CA ASN A 44 14.24 -2.11 12.56
C ASN A 44 13.84 -2.90 11.30
N SER A 45 14.56 -2.72 10.18
CA SER A 45 14.18 -3.30 8.89
C SER A 45 14.05 -4.82 8.91
N ASP A 46 14.80 -5.50 9.79
CA ASP A 46 14.80 -6.95 9.90
C ASP A 46 13.46 -7.52 10.39
N ASP A 47 12.64 -6.70 11.05
CA ASP A 47 11.30 -7.08 11.51
C ASP A 47 10.24 -7.07 10.39
N TYR A 48 10.62 -6.65 9.18
CA TYR A 48 9.71 -6.46 8.05
C TYR A 48 10.17 -7.18 6.79
N ASP A 49 9.22 -7.65 6.00
CA ASP A 49 9.39 -7.93 4.59
C ASP A 49 9.14 -6.63 3.80
N ILE A 50 10.19 -6.10 3.20
CA ILE A 50 10.20 -4.77 2.61
C ILE A 50 10.23 -4.87 1.09
N HIS A 51 9.30 -4.17 0.45
CA HIS A 51 9.15 -4.18 -1.01
C HIS A 51 9.03 -2.77 -1.55
N HIS A 52 9.60 -2.50 -2.72
CA HIS A 52 9.40 -1.25 -3.44
C HIS A 52 8.56 -1.48 -4.71
N PHE A 53 7.84 -0.45 -5.12
CA PHE A 53 7.12 -0.43 -6.40
C PHE A 53 7.82 0.53 -7.36
N GLY A 54 8.03 0.11 -8.60
CA GLY A 54 8.58 0.95 -9.67
C GLY A 54 9.57 0.20 -10.55
N TYR A 55 10.38 0.92 -11.32
CA TYR A 55 11.34 0.32 -12.25
C TYR A 55 12.73 0.24 -11.60
N GLY A 56 12.93 -0.82 -10.81
CA GLY A 56 14.13 -1.01 -10.00
C GLY A 56 14.24 -0.02 -8.82
N THR A 57 15.39 0.00 -8.15
CA THR A 57 15.61 0.80 -6.93
C THR A 57 15.86 2.29 -7.20
N LYS A 58 16.11 2.67 -8.45
CA LYS A 58 16.37 4.07 -8.85
C LYS A 58 15.10 4.87 -9.12
N PHE A 59 14.00 4.20 -9.45
CA PHE A 59 12.75 4.82 -9.89
C PHE A 59 11.60 4.18 -9.11
N VAL A 60 11.25 4.80 -7.98
CA VAL A 60 10.38 4.19 -6.97
C VAL A 60 9.17 5.07 -6.71
N SER A 61 7.98 4.48 -6.81
CA SER A 61 6.69 5.11 -6.51
C SER A 61 6.29 4.95 -5.05
N GLY A 62 6.78 3.91 -4.38
CA GLY A 62 6.46 3.63 -2.99
C GLY A 62 7.25 2.46 -2.42
N ILE A 63 7.28 2.39 -1.10
CA ILE A 63 7.92 1.32 -0.32
C ILE A 63 6.96 0.83 0.77
N ILE A 64 6.77 -0.48 0.84
CA ILE A 64 5.96 -1.18 1.84
C ILE A 64 6.85 -1.80 2.88
N PHE A 65 6.44 -1.69 4.14
CA PHE A 65 6.99 -2.41 5.28
C PHE A 65 5.91 -3.37 5.80
N ASN A 66 5.99 -4.65 5.42
CA ASN A 66 5.08 -5.72 5.87
C ASN A 66 5.67 -6.38 7.12
N PRO A 67 5.05 -6.31 8.31
CA PRO A 67 5.59 -6.95 9.51
C PRO A 67 5.68 -8.47 9.36
N LYS A 68 6.75 -9.12 9.82
CA LYS A 68 6.92 -10.58 9.68
C LYS A 68 6.10 -11.43 10.68
N ASN A 69 5.72 -10.85 11.82
CA ASN A 69 5.28 -11.61 13.01
C ASN A 69 3.90 -11.19 13.56
N ASP A 70 2.99 -10.69 12.72
CA ASP A 70 1.66 -10.21 13.17
C ASP A 70 0.48 -11.09 12.71
N ASN A 71 0.78 -12.24 12.09
CA ASN A 71 -0.21 -13.13 11.45
C ASN A 71 -1.06 -12.42 10.38
N LYS A 72 -0.63 -11.26 9.88
CA LYS A 72 -1.25 -10.57 8.75
C LYS A 72 -0.30 -10.60 7.57
N ASP A 73 -0.87 -10.57 6.38
CA ASP A 73 -0.08 -10.61 5.16
C ASP A 73 -0.58 -9.61 4.12
N LEU A 74 0.39 -9.07 3.39
CA LEU A 74 0.19 -8.21 2.24
C LEU A 74 0.55 -8.99 0.97
N LEU A 75 -0.46 -9.43 0.24
CA LEU A 75 -0.26 -10.09 -1.05
C LEU A 75 0.05 -9.04 -2.11
N LEU A 76 1.31 -8.96 -2.50
CA LEU A 76 1.82 -7.96 -3.44
C LEU A 76 1.79 -8.49 -4.88
N GLY A 77 1.36 -7.65 -5.83
CA GLY A 77 1.45 -7.97 -7.26
C GLY A 77 2.86 -7.86 -7.83
N ASP A 78 3.07 -8.36 -9.05
CA ASP A 78 4.38 -8.61 -9.69
C ASP A 78 5.35 -7.41 -9.76
N MET A 79 4.82 -6.18 -9.74
CA MET A 79 5.60 -4.95 -9.82
C MET A 79 6.18 -4.51 -8.46
N TRP A 80 5.82 -5.20 -7.38
CA TRP A 80 6.44 -5.03 -6.06
C TRP A 80 7.66 -5.93 -5.93
N MET A 81 8.84 -5.33 -5.83
CA MET A 81 10.10 -6.05 -5.73
C MET A 81 10.63 -6.03 -4.31
N LYS A 82 11.03 -7.20 -3.81
CA LYS A 82 11.63 -7.35 -2.49
C LYS A 82 12.99 -6.63 -2.43
N ILE A 83 13.22 -5.88 -1.36
CA ILE A 83 14.52 -5.28 -1.07
C ILE A 83 15.31 -6.26 -0.20
N ASN A 84 16.42 -6.77 -0.73
CA ASN A 84 17.26 -7.74 -0.02
C ASN A 84 18.45 -7.09 0.71
N GLU A 85 18.81 -5.85 0.36
CA GLU A 85 19.93 -5.14 0.97
C GLU A 85 19.43 -4.02 1.90
N PRO A 86 19.72 -4.06 3.21
CA PRO A 86 19.23 -3.06 4.16
C PRO A 86 19.66 -1.62 3.83
N THR A 87 20.86 -1.45 3.28
CA THR A 87 21.39 -0.14 2.83
C THR A 87 20.52 0.49 1.74
N ALA A 88 19.93 -0.32 0.85
CA ALA A 88 19.07 0.16 -0.22
C ALA A 88 17.77 0.78 0.29
N ILE A 89 17.29 0.40 1.48
CA ILE A 89 16.04 0.93 2.06
C ILE A 89 16.19 2.44 2.35
N SER A 90 17.28 2.82 3.02
CA SER A 90 17.57 4.22 3.35
C SER A 90 17.74 5.07 2.08
N ASP A 91 18.46 4.54 1.09
CA ASP A 91 18.71 5.23 -0.18
C ASP A 91 17.41 5.48 -0.96
N ILE A 92 16.51 4.49 -1.01
CA ILE A 92 15.19 4.62 -1.65
C ILE A 92 14.36 5.70 -0.94
N VAL A 93 14.27 5.65 0.40
CA VAL A 93 13.48 6.62 1.18
C VAL A 93 14.02 8.03 1.00
N ASN A 94 15.34 8.23 1.04
CA ASN A 94 15.96 9.54 0.86
C ASN A 94 15.74 10.08 -0.56
N ARG A 95 15.83 9.22 -1.58
CA ARG A 95 15.53 9.59 -2.96
C ARG A 95 14.07 10.04 -3.13
N MET A 96 13.13 9.27 -2.58
CA MET A 96 11.71 9.64 -2.62
C MET A 96 11.47 11.00 -1.96
N LYS A 97 12.06 11.25 -0.78
CA LYS A 97 11.97 12.54 -0.08
C LYS A 97 12.54 13.71 -0.89
N GLY A 98 13.58 13.45 -1.68
CA GLY A 98 14.22 14.45 -2.54
C GLY A 98 13.60 14.61 -3.93
N SER A 99 12.47 13.97 -4.22
CA SER A 99 11.80 14.11 -5.52
C SER A 99 11.15 15.50 -5.65
N ASP A 100 11.51 16.24 -6.70
CA ASP A 100 10.95 17.57 -7.00
C ASP A 100 9.66 17.49 -7.84
N PHE A 101 9.11 16.29 -8.07
CA PHE A 101 7.93 16.14 -8.92
C PHE A 101 6.67 16.72 -8.25
N ARG A 102 6.05 17.70 -8.93
CA ARG A 102 4.84 18.35 -8.42
C ARG A 102 3.70 17.35 -8.26
N GLY A 103 3.18 17.26 -7.03
CA GLY A 103 2.08 16.34 -6.70
C GLY A 103 2.53 14.97 -6.20
N PHE A 104 3.84 14.74 -6.09
CA PHE A 104 4.39 13.60 -5.37
C PHE A 104 5.02 14.10 -4.06
N ASN A 105 4.28 13.97 -2.96
CA ASN A 105 4.76 14.35 -1.63
C ASN A 105 4.74 13.12 -0.70
N PRO A 106 5.85 12.34 -0.66
CA PRO A 106 5.89 11.10 0.10
C PRO A 106 5.51 11.26 1.56
N THR A 107 4.49 10.50 1.95
CA THR A 107 3.96 10.47 3.30
C THR A 107 3.89 9.02 3.77
N LEU A 108 4.11 8.80 5.06
CA LEU A 108 3.98 7.48 5.66
C LEU A 108 2.53 7.24 6.09
N TYR A 109 1.96 6.17 5.59
CA TYR A 109 0.61 5.75 5.89
C TYR A 109 0.63 4.40 6.62
N LYS A 110 -0.30 4.22 7.55
CA LYS A 110 -0.72 2.88 7.97
C LYS A 110 -1.66 2.31 6.93
N ILE A 111 -1.48 1.05 6.59
CA ILE A 111 -2.42 0.29 5.79
C ILE A 111 -3.38 -0.41 6.75
N VAL A 112 -4.68 -0.12 6.63
CA VAL A 112 -5.72 -0.70 7.49
C VAL A 112 -6.78 -1.41 6.67
N GLY A 113 -7.25 -2.56 7.15
CA GLY A 113 -8.36 -3.29 6.54
C GLY A 113 -9.71 -2.58 6.72
N PRO A 114 -10.78 -3.09 6.07
CA PRO A 114 -12.14 -2.55 6.20
C PRO A 114 -12.69 -2.62 7.64
N ASP A 115 -12.13 -3.52 8.45
CA ASP A 115 -12.40 -3.73 9.88
C ASP A 115 -11.53 -2.84 10.80
N GLY A 116 -10.68 -1.97 10.24
CA GLY A 116 -9.76 -1.12 10.99
C GLY A 116 -8.50 -1.84 11.48
N VAL A 117 -8.31 -3.12 11.11
CA VAL A 117 -7.13 -3.91 11.49
C VAL A 117 -5.90 -3.42 10.75
N PHE A 118 -4.76 -3.34 11.42
CA PHE A 118 -3.49 -2.92 10.84
C PHE A 118 -2.82 -4.07 10.06
N TYR A 119 -2.23 -3.76 8.91
CA TYR A 119 -1.52 -4.73 8.06
C TYR A 119 -0.07 -4.33 7.70
N GLY A 120 0.34 -3.10 7.97
CA GLY A 120 1.67 -2.64 7.59
C GLY A 120 1.73 -1.15 7.28
N TYR A 121 2.87 -0.72 6.74
CA TYR A 121 3.09 0.67 6.37
C TYR A 121 3.36 0.80 4.87
N LEU A 122 2.91 1.93 4.30
CA LEU A 122 3.25 2.36 2.96
C LEU A 122 3.81 3.77 3.02
N PHE A 123 5.01 3.97 2.50
CA PHE A 123 5.55 5.29 2.23
C PHE A 123 5.42 5.57 0.73
N THR A 124 4.62 6.58 0.36
CA THR A 124 4.38 6.96 -1.05
C THR A 124 3.89 8.40 -1.14
N GLY A 125 4.12 9.04 -2.29
CA GLY A 125 3.50 10.32 -2.63
C GLY A 125 2.15 10.18 -3.33
N TRP A 126 1.69 8.96 -3.63
CA TRP A 126 0.43 8.70 -4.33
C TRP A 126 -0.72 8.46 -3.34
N SER A 127 -1.84 9.14 -3.56
CA SER A 127 -3.05 9.02 -2.72
C SER A 127 -3.99 7.89 -3.13
N HIS A 128 -3.85 7.36 -4.34
CA HIS A 128 -4.74 6.34 -4.90
C HIS A 128 -4.04 4.98 -4.92
N VAL A 129 -4.22 4.21 -3.86
CA VAL A 129 -3.72 2.84 -3.74
C VAL A 129 -4.90 1.94 -3.41
N VAL A 130 -5.04 0.84 -4.14
CA VAL A 130 -6.16 -0.09 -3.94
C VAL A 130 -5.70 -1.24 -3.06
N PHE A 131 -6.42 -1.41 -1.95
CA PHE A 131 -6.24 -2.50 -1.01
C PHE A 131 -7.51 -3.33 -0.98
N LYS A 132 -7.41 -4.63 -1.25
CA LYS A 132 -8.57 -5.54 -1.26
C LYS A 132 -8.35 -6.66 -0.26
N LYS A 133 -9.23 -6.79 0.74
CA LYS A 133 -9.19 -7.89 1.69
C LYS A 133 -9.60 -9.18 0.97
N ILE A 134 -8.72 -10.19 1.02
CA ILE A 134 -8.88 -11.49 0.36
C ILE A 134 -9.49 -12.49 1.33
N ASN A 135 -9.04 -12.46 2.59
CA ASN A 135 -9.57 -13.22 3.72
C ASN A 135 -9.29 -12.43 5.02
N ASP A 136 -9.54 -13.01 6.19
CA ASP A 136 -9.40 -12.31 7.49
C ASP A 136 -7.98 -11.86 7.84
N ASP A 137 -6.97 -12.47 7.23
CA ASP A 137 -5.56 -12.25 7.56
C ASP A 137 -4.75 -11.72 6.37
N THR A 138 -5.31 -11.72 5.16
CA THR A 138 -4.61 -11.35 3.93
C THR A 138 -5.28 -10.20 3.20
N MET A 139 -4.49 -9.19 2.85
CA MET A 139 -4.91 -8.08 2.00
C MET A 139 -4.04 -7.99 0.76
N SER A 140 -4.66 -7.92 -0.41
CA SER A 140 -3.94 -7.69 -1.66
C SER A 140 -3.67 -6.21 -1.86
N VAL A 141 -2.43 -5.89 -2.24
CA VAL A 141 -1.98 -4.53 -2.55
C VAL A 141 -1.74 -4.42 -4.06
N TYR A 142 -2.52 -3.55 -4.68
CA TYR A 142 -2.39 -3.29 -6.12
C TYR A 142 -1.20 -2.37 -6.40
N GLY A 143 -0.86 -2.24 -7.68
CA GLY A 143 0.23 -1.37 -8.09
C GLY A 143 -0.04 0.12 -7.83
N LEU A 144 1.04 0.88 -7.72
CA LEU A 144 1.00 2.33 -7.67
C LEU A 144 1.02 2.92 -9.08
N LYS A 145 0.77 4.22 -9.18
CA LYS A 145 1.12 4.98 -10.38
C LYS A 145 2.63 4.91 -10.63
N ASP A 146 3.04 5.01 -11.89
CA ASP A 146 4.44 4.98 -12.31
C ASP A 146 5.31 6.00 -11.57
N PRO A 147 6.64 5.76 -11.48
CA PRO A 147 7.54 6.64 -10.77
C PRO A 147 7.48 8.06 -11.33
N PRO A 148 7.56 9.10 -10.48
CA PRO A 148 7.39 10.49 -10.90
C PRO A 148 8.34 10.91 -12.02
N GLU A 149 9.54 10.33 -12.08
CA GLU A 149 10.57 10.63 -13.09
C GLU A 149 10.16 10.23 -14.52
N TYR A 150 9.18 9.34 -14.67
CA TYR A 150 8.64 8.93 -15.96
C TYR A 150 7.40 9.73 -16.36
N LEU A 151 6.96 10.68 -15.54
CA LEU A 151 5.74 11.44 -15.77
C LEU A 151 6.06 12.86 -16.24
N ASP A 152 5.27 13.36 -17.19
CA ASP A 152 5.28 14.77 -17.56
C ASP A 152 4.58 15.63 -16.49
N SER A 153 4.56 16.95 -16.70
CA SER A 153 3.91 17.90 -15.76
C SER A 153 2.39 17.71 -15.61
N LYS A 154 1.76 16.90 -16.48
CA LYS A 154 0.35 16.51 -16.41
C LYS A 154 0.17 15.11 -15.80
N GLY A 155 1.25 14.46 -15.38
CA GLY A 155 1.22 13.13 -14.81
C GLY A 155 1.01 12.02 -15.84
N VAL A 156 1.38 12.25 -17.10
CA VAL A 156 1.31 11.27 -18.20
C VAL A 156 2.71 10.71 -18.49
N LEU A 157 2.82 9.41 -18.79
CA LEU A 157 4.09 8.78 -19.15
C LEU A 157 4.80 9.54 -20.29
N MET A 158 6.04 9.93 -20.05
CA MET A 158 6.91 10.52 -21.06
C MET A 158 7.23 9.46 -22.12
N LYS A 159 7.01 9.77 -23.41
CA LYS A 159 7.40 8.85 -24.49
C LYS A 159 8.90 8.58 -24.43
N SER A 160 9.28 7.31 -24.59
CA SER A 160 10.63 6.72 -24.48
C SER A 160 11.75 7.37 -25.30
N SER A 161 11.51 8.43 -26.07
CA SER A 161 12.52 9.11 -26.90
C SER A 161 13.31 10.19 -26.16
N LYS A 162 13.24 10.25 -24.82
CA LYS A 162 13.90 11.28 -23.98
C LYS A 162 14.61 10.70 -22.74
N LEU A 163 14.96 9.42 -22.75
CA LEU A 163 15.91 8.84 -21.80
C LEU A 163 17.29 8.74 -22.43
#